data_AF-A0A8M8VDZ7-F1
#
_entry.id   AF-A0A8M8VDZ7-F1
#
_cell.length_a   1.000
_cell.length_b   1.000
_cell.length_c   1.000
_cell.angle_alpha   90.00
_cell.angle_beta   90.00
_cell.angle_gamma   90.00
#
_symmetry.space_group_name_H-M   'P 1'
#
loop_
_entity.id
_entity.type
_entity.pdbx_description
1 polymer ?
#
loop_
_entity_poly.entity_id
_entity_poly.type
_entity_poly.pdbx_seq_one_letter_code
_entity_poly.pdbx_strand_id
1 'polypeptide(L)'
;MRKLKFHEKKLLKKVNFLEWKREGGQRENLVIHRYHVTGRDDYKKYSGLCRMVQKLVNILKQMDSRDPFRIEMTDALIEKLYNMGVIPSRKSLALCERLSVSSFCRRRLATVLVRLKFAEHLKEAVTYIEQDTSKIRRKVLEYNEKLDDYDAMN
;
A
#
# COMPACT_ATOMS: atom_id res chain seq x y z
N MET A 1 22.71 22.85 -6.38
CA MET A 1 24.13 22.44 -6.36
C MET A 1 24.69 22.50 -7.76
N ARG A 2 25.95 22.92 -7.93
CA ARG A 2 26.61 23.07 -9.24
C ARG A 2 26.88 21.69 -9.89
N LYS A 3 26.83 21.63 -11.22
CA LYS A 3 27.20 20.43 -12.00
C LYS A 3 28.72 20.20 -11.92
N LEU A 4 29.12 19.00 -11.48
CA LEU A 4 30.53 18.60 -11.39
C LEU A 4 31.18 18.49 -12.78
N LYS A 5 32.43 18.95 -12.88
CA LYS A 5 33.31 18.74 -14.04
C LYS A 5 33.69 17.27 -14.16
N PHE A 6 34.20 16.87 -15.33
CA PHE A 6 34.56 15.48 -15.62
C PHE A 6 35.54 14.88 -14.59
N HIS A 7 36.59 15.61 -14.23
CA HIS A 7 37.59 15.17 -13.25
C HIS A 7 37.01 15.06 -11.83
N GLU A 8 36.16 16.02 -11.44
CA GLU A 8 35.46 16.01 -10.14
C GLU A 8 34.53 14.80 -10.04
N LYS A 9 33.77 14.48 -11.10
CA LYS A 9 32.89 13.31 -11.15
C LYS A 9 33.68 11.99 -11.12
N LYS A 10 34.90 11.96 -11.66
CA LYS A 10 35.78 10.78 -11.61
C LYS A 10 36.28 10.50 -10.18
N LEU A 11 36.52 11.55 -9.38
CA LEU A 11 36.89 11.45 -7.97
C LEU A 11 35.66 11.16 -7.08
N LEU A 12 34.56 11.86 -7.32
CA LEU A 12 33.36 11.84 -6.48
C LEU A 12 32.25 10.92 -7.02
N LYS A 13 32.60 9.71 -7.43
CA LYS A 13 31.66 8.76 -8.07
C LYS A 13 30.51 8.29 -7.16
N LYS A 14 30.75 8.26 -5.85
CA LYS A 14 29.77 7.80 -4.84
C LYS A 14 29.02 8.95 -4.18
N VAL A 15 29.33 10.20 -4.53
CA VAL A 15 28.72 11.38 -3.92
C VAL A 15 27.44 11.71 -4.66
N ASN A 16 26.32 11.35 -4.05
CA ASN A 16 24.99 11.80 -4.45
C ASN A 16 24.25 12.26 -3.19
N PHE A 17 23.96 13.56 -3.12
CA PHE A 17 23.28 14.15 -1.97
C PHE A 17 21.76 13.95 -2.00
N LEU A 18 21.19 13.59 -3.15
CA LEU A 18 19.74 13.43 -3.33
C LEU A 18 19.29 11.98 -3.21
N GLU A 19 20.18 11.02 -3.51
CA GLU A 19 19.84 9.60 -3.48
C GLU A 19 20.88 8.82 -2.68
N TRP A 20 20.45 8.29 -1.55
CA TRP A 20 21.27 7.42 -0.72
C TRP A 20 20.90 5.97 -0.94
N LYS A 21 21.90 5.09 -1.06
CA LYS A 21 21.69 3.65 -1.29
C LYS A 21 20.81 2.98 -0.23
N ARG A 22 20.85 3.48 1.01
CA ARG A 22 20.07 2.94 2.14
C ARG A 22 18.57 3.18 2.01
N GLU A 23 18.17 4.25 1.32
CA GLU A 23 16.76 4.63 1.17
C GLU A 23 16.02 3.77 0.13
N GLY A 24 16.73 2.90 -0.60
CA GLY A 24 16.10 1.99 -1.57
C GLY A 24 15.51 2.72 -2.78
N GLY A 25 15.97 3.95 -3.05
CA GLY A 25 15.62 4.77 -4.21
C GLY A 25 14.32 5.56 -4.06
N GLN A 26 13.87 6.17 -5.16
CA GLN A 26 12.72 7.09 -5.19
C GLN A 26 11.35 6.40 -5.18
N ARG A 27 11.29 5.07 -5.06
CA ARG A 27 10.05 4.30 -5.24
C ARG A 27 9.00 4.63 -4.18
N GLU A 28 9.43 4.80 -2.94
CA GLU A 28 8.54 5.20 -1.83
C GLU A 28 7.87 6.53 -2.14
N ASN A 29 8.66 7.56 -2.44
CA ASN A 29 8.16 8.89 -2.80
C ASN A 29 7.21 8.84 -4.01
N LEU A 30 7.55 8.08 -5.06
CA LEU A 30 6.69 7.92 -6.23
C LEU A 30 5.33 7.31 -5.89
N VAL A 31 5.28 6.31 -5.00
CA VAL A 31 4.03 5.68 -4.57
C VAL A 31 3.23 6.62 -3.68
N ILE A 32 3.88 7.30 -2.74
CA ILE A 32 3.25 8.27 -1.84
C ILE A 32 2.60 9.40 -2.64
N HIS A 33 3.33 9.98 -3.59
CA HIS A 33 2.81 11.04 -4.45
C HIS A 33 1.69 10.54 -5.37
N ARG A 34 1.85 9.36 -5.98
CA ARG A 34 0.85 8.80 -6.92
C ARG A 34 -0.51 8.56 -6.26
N TYR A 35 -0.53 8.03 -5.04
CA TYR A 35 -1.77 7.67 -4.34
C TYR A 35 -2.16 8.68 -3.26
N HIS A 36 -1.46 9.80 -3.17
CA HIS A 36 -1.66 10.83 -2.15
C HIS A 36 -1.76 10.24 -0.73
N VAL A 37 -0.76 9.44 -0.37
CA VAL A 37 -0.71 8.82 0.97
C VAL A 37 -0.29 9.89 1.98
N THR A 38 -1.22 10.30 2.85
CA THR A 38 -1.02 11.38 3.82
C THR A 38 -0.23 10.95 5.06
N GLY A 39 -0.41 9.70 5.51
CA GLY A 39 0.27 9.17 6.69
C GLY A 39 1.77 8.95 6.46
N ARG A 40 2.60 9.54 7.33
CA ARG A 40 4.08 9.46 7.25
C ARG A 40 4.62 8.03 7.26
N ASP A 41 4.00 7.13 8.02
CA ASP A 41 4.45 5.73 8.16
C ASP A 41 3.54 4.71 7.46
N ASP A 42 2.48 5.15 6.76
CA ASP A 42 1.55 4.26 6.08
C ASP A 42 2.25 3.39 5.04
N TYR A 43 3.16 3.98 4.27
CA TYR A 43 3.94 3.25 3.28
C TYR A 43 4.77 2.13 3.92
N LYS A 44 5.45 2.42 5.04
CA LYS A 44 6.26 1.44 5.77
C LYS A 44 5.40 0.31 6.34
N LYS A 45 4.23 0.62 6.88
CA LYS A 45 3.26 -0.38 7.38
C LYS A 45 2.82 -1.32 6.26
N TYR A 46 2.39 -0.79 5.12
CA TYR A 46 2.01 -1.62 3.98
C TYR A 46 3.19 -2.43 3.42
N SER A 47 4.40 -1.85 3.37
CA SER A 47 5.61 -2.55 2.96
C SER A 47 5.93 -3.72 3.89
N GLY A 48 5.77 -3.53 5.19
CA GLY A 48 5.88 -4.59 6.20
C GLY A 48 4.87 -5.71 5.97
N LEU A 49 3.59 -5.38 5.74
CA LEU A 49 2.55 -6.36 5.41
C LEU A 49 2.87 -7.17 4.15
N CYS A 50 3.31 -6.50 3.07
CA CYS A 50 3.72 -7.19 1.84
C CYS A 50 4.82 -8.22 2.13
N ARG A 51 5.84 -7.82 2.91
CA ARG A 51 6.97 -8.70 3.27
C ARG A 51 6.53 -9.89 4.11
N MET A 52 5.59 -9.70 5.05
CA MET A 52 5.06 -10.81 5.85
C MET A 52 4.31 -11.81 4.98
N VAL A 53 3.48 -11.33 4.05
CA VAL A 53 2.78 -12.21 3.08
C VAL A 53 3.79 -12.96 2.22
N GLN A 54 4.81 -12.28 1.69
CA GLN A 54 5.87 -12.92 0.89
C GLN A 54 6.66 -13.96 1.68
N LYS A 55 6.98 -13.69 2.96
CA LYS A 55 7.63 -14.67 3.83
C LYS A 55 6.76 -15.92 4.02
N LEU A 56 5.47 -15.74 4.29
CA LEU A 56 4.54 -16.85 4.43
C LEU A 56 4.44 -17.68 3.15
N VAL A 57 4.32 -17.02 1.99
CA VAL A 57 4.31 -17.67 0.68
C VAL A 57 5.60 -18.46 0.43
N ASN A 58 6.76 -17.93 0.81
CA ASN A 58 8.03 -18.62 0.67
C ASN A 58 8.10 -19.87 1.55
N ILE A 59 7.59 -19.82 2.77
CA ILE A 59 7.49 -20.99 3.66
C ILE A 59 6.56 -22.05 3.04
N LEU A 60 5.37 -21.65 2.58
CA LEU A 60 4.42 -22.57 1.92
C LEU A 60 5.00 -23.20 0.65
N LYS A 61 5.88 -22.50 -0.07
CA LYS A 61 6.57 -23.04 -1.26
C LYS A 61 7.63 -24.09 -0.92
N GLN A 62 8.22 -24.03 0.28
CA GLN A 62 9.23 -25.00 0.72
C GLN A 62 8.62 -26.34 1.17
N MET A 63 7.33 -26.35 1.51
CA MET A 63 6.59 -27.56 1.88
C MET A 63 6.22 -28.43 0.67
N ASP A 64 5.98 -29.72 0.91
CA ASP A 64 5.51 -30.64 -0.13
C ASP A 64 4.14 -30.21 -0.67
N SER A 65 3.99 -30.26 -1.99
CA SER A 65 2.75 -29.95 -2.68
C SER A 65 1.52 -30.78 -2.30
N ARG A 66 1.73 -31.99 -1.78
CA ARG A 66 0.66 -32.94 -1.43
C ARG A 66 0.21 -32.86 0.02
N ASP A 67 0.90 -32.06 0.84
CA ASP A 67 0.53 -31.88 2.24
C ASP A 67 -0.84 -31.19 2.36
N PRO A 68 -1.84 -31.79 3.05
CA PRO A 68 -3.15 -31.18 3.27
C PRO A 68 -3.09 -29.81 3.93
N PHE A 69 -2.16 -29.61 4.88
CA PHE A 69 -2.01 -28.34 5.59
C PHE A 69 -1.57 -27.22 4.66
N ARG A 70 -0.68 -27.52 3.70
CA ARG A 70 -0.24 -26.56 2.69
C ARG A 70 -1.41 -26.11 1.82
N ILE A 71 -2.27 -27.04 1.41
CA ILE A 71 -3.43 -26.75 0.56
C ILE A 71 -4.39 -25.83 1.33
N GLU A 72 -4.76 -26.22 2.55
CA GLU A 72 -5.68 -25.45 3.40
C GLU A 72 -5.16 -24.03 3.68
N MET A 73 -3.90 -23.89 4.10
CA MET A 73 -3.30 -22.59 4.39
C MET A 73 -3.11 -21.73 3.14
N THR A 74 -2.82 -22.35 1.99
CA THR A 74 -2.72 -21.63 0.71
C THR A 74 -4.08 -21.07 0.30
N ASP A 75 -5.14 -21.86 0.41
CA ASP A 75 -6.49 -21.44 0.08
C ASP A 75 -6.97 -20.34 1.03
N ALA A 76 -6.76 -20.50 2.34
CA ALA A 76 -7.10 -19.48 3.33
C ALA A 76 -6.37 -18.14 3.08
N LEU A 77 -5.08 -18.19 2.73
CA LEU A 77 -4.30 -17.00 2.41
C LEU A 77 -4.82 -16.29 1.16
N ILE A 78 -5.03 -17.06 0.08
CA ILE A 78 -5.49 -16.52 -1.20
C ILE A 78 -6.90 -15.94 -1.05
N GLU A 79 -7.79 -16.64 -0.36
CA GLU A 79 -9.15 -16.18 -0.10
C GLU A 79 -9.16 -14.87 0.68
N LYS A 80 -8.39 -14.79 1.78
CA LYS A 80 -8.26 -13.56 2.56
C LYS A 80 -7.74 -12.39 1.73
N LEU A 81 -6.69 -12.59 0.93
CA LEU A 81 -6.11 -11.55 0.08
C LEU A 81 -7.05 -11.11 -1.04
N TYR A 82 -7.86 -12.03 -1.57
CA TYR A 82 -8.88 -11.73 -2.58
C TYR A 82 -10.07 -10.99 -1.98
N ASN A 83 -10.56 -11.39 -0.81
CA ASN A 83 -11.68 -10.74 -0.13
C ASN A 83 -11.32 -9.30 0.27
N MET A 84 -10.08 -9.06 0.70
CA MET A 84 -9.56 -7.69 0.87
C MET A 84 -9.40 -6.93 -0.47
N GLY A 85 -9.36 -7.64 -1.59
CA GLY A 85 -9.22 -7.10 -2.95
C GLY A 85 -7.81 -6.68 -3.32
N VAL A 86 -6.79 -7.13 -2.58
CA VAL A 86 -5.37 -6.85 -2.86
C VAL A 86 -4.92 -7.60 -4.12
N ILE A 87 -5.50 -8.78 -4.35
CA ILE A 87 -5.22 -9.63 -5.50
C ILE A 87 -6.49 -9.75 -6.36
N PRO A 88 -6.39 -9.67 -7.69
CA PRO A 88 -7.56 -9.74 -8.59
C PRO A 88 -8.08 -11.15 -8.86
N SER A 89 -7.31 -12.21 -8.59
CA SER A 89 -7.69 -13.59 -8.89
C SER A 89 -7.20 -14.58 -7.84
N ARG A 90 -7.99 -15.63 -7.58
CA ARG A 90 -7.64 -16.72 -6.64
C ARG A 90 -6.76 -17.82 -7.23
N LYS A 91 -6.40 -17.73 -8.51
CA LYS A 91 -5.86 -18.89 -9.27
C LYS A 91 -4.39 -19.22 -8.98
N SER A 92 -3.58 -18.27 -8.50
CA SER A 92 -2.12 -18.48 -8.44
C SER A 92 -1.46 -17.78 -7.27
N LEU A 93 -0.65 -18.56 -6.55
CA LEU A 93 0.23 -18.10 -5.47
C LEU A 93 1.35 -17.18 -5.96
N ALA A 94 1.69 -17.21 -7.26
CA ALA A 94 2.71 -16.33 -7.85
C ALA A 94 2.34 -14.84 -7.73
N LEU A 95 1.03 -14.52 -7.66
CA LEU A 95 0.57 -13.16 -7.45
C LEU A 95 0.92 -12.63 -6.05
N CYS A 96 0.90 -13.50 -5.05
CA CYS A 96 1.21 -13.16 -3.66
C CYS A 96 2.70 -12.88 -3.46
N GLU A 97 3.57 -13.53 -4.24
CA GLU A 97 5.02 -13.30 -4.21
C GLU A 97 5.39 -11.93 -4.77
N ARG A 98 4.79 -11.52 -5.90
CA ARG A 98 5.03 -10.20 -6.52
C ARG A 98 4.17 -9.07 -5.95
N LEU A 99 3.61 -9.28 -4.76
CA LEU A 99 2.68 -8.34 -4.14
C LEU A 99 3.39 -7.02 -3.81
N SER A 100 2.75 -5.91 -4.16
CA SER A 100 3.33 -4.57 -4.03
C SER A 100 2.49 -3.69 -3.12
N VAL A 101 3.13 -2.70 -2.48
CA VAL A 101 2.45 -1.67 -1.66
C VAL A 101 1.34 -0.97 -2.44
N SER A 102 1.55 -0.76 -3.75
CA SER A 102 0.55 -0.15 -4.63
C SER A 102 -0.76 -0.96 -4.69
N SER A 103 -0.72 -2.28 -4.49
CA SER A 103 -1.95 -3.09 -4.44
C SER A 103 -2.82 -2.73 -3.24
N PHE A 104 -2.21 -2.45 -2.09
CA PHE A 104 -2.93 -1.93 -0.92
C PHE A 104 -3.38 -0.48 -1.13
N CYS A 105 -2.54 0.39 -1.71
CA CYS A 105 -2.90 1.78 -1.97
C CYS A 105 -4.14 1.91 -2.87
N ARG A 106 -4.30 1.03 -3.89
CA ARG A 106 -5.49 1.00 -4.75
C ARG A 106 -6.79 0.66 -4.03
N ARG A 107 -6.71 0.05 -2.84
CA ARG A 107 -7.85 -0.31 -2.00
C ARG A 107 -8.21 0.75 -0.98
N ARG A 108 -7.42 1.83 -0.85
CA ARG A 108 -7.77 2.97 -0.01
C ARG A 108 -9.04 3.64 -0.52
N LEU A 109 -9.87 4.10 0.40
CA LEU A 109 -11.16 4.72 0.10
C LEU A 109 -11.05 5.83 -0.94
N ALA A 110 -10.11 6.77 -0.77
CA ALA A 110 -9.89 7.86 -1.71
C ALA A 110 -9.65 7.37 -3.15
N THR A 111 -8.83 6.33 -3.33
CA THR A 111 -8.57 5.76 -4.67
C THR A 111 -9.79 5.02 -5.22
N VAL A 112 -10.57 4.37 -4.37
CA VAL A 112 -11.80 3.70 -4.77
C VAL A 112 -12.86 4.71 -5.20
N LEU A 113 -13.02 5.83 -4.49
CA LEU A 113 -13.96 6.90 -4.85
C LEU A 113 -13.66 7.50 -6.23
N VAL A 114 -12.39 7.79 -6.52
CA VAL A 114 -11.97 8.29 -7.83
C VAL A 114 -12.25 7.25 -8.92
N ARG A 115 -11.99 5.97 -8.65
CA ARG A 115 -12.29 4.89 -9.61
C ARG A 115 -13.78 4.75 -9.88
N LEU A 116 -14.63 4.97 -8.88
CA LEU A 116 -16.09 4.95 -8.97
C LEU A 116 -16.69 6.27 -9.50
N LYS A 117 -15.85 7.24 -9.89
CA LYS A 117 -16.27 8.55 -10.44
C LYS A 117 -17.06 9.44 -9.46
N PHE A 118 -16.87 9.24 -8.16
CA PHE A 118 -17.39 10.17 -7.14
C PHE A 118 -16.54 11.45 -6.99
N ALA A 119 -15.29 11.41 -7.42
CA ALA A 119 -14.38 12.54 -7.47
C ALA A 119 -13.51 12.44 -8.72
N GLU A 120 -13.14 13.56 -9.33
CA GLU A 120 -12.29 13.58 -10.51
C GLU A 120 -10.81 13.41 -10.14
N HIS A 121 -10.42 13.98 -8.99
CA HIS A 121 -9.04 13.96 -8.53
C HIS A 121 -8.84 13.30 -7.16
N LEU A 122 -7.67 12.69 -6.96
CA LEU A 122 -7.30 12.03 -5.70
C LEU A 122 -7.24 12.99 -4.51
N LYS A 123 -6.79 14.24 -4.74
CA LYS A 123 -6.73 15.27 -3.69
C LYS A 123 -8.13 15.64 -3.21
N GLU A 124 -9.04 15.91 -4.13
CA GLU A 124 -10.45 16.21 -3.83
C GLU A 124 -11.11 15.05 -3.08
N ALA A 125 -10.88 13.81 -3.52
CA ALA A 125 -11.40 12.64 -2.85
C ALA A 125 -10.93 12.54 -1.39
N VAL A 126 -9.68 12.92 -1.11
CA VAL A 126 -9.17 12.98 0.27
C VAL A 126 -9.82 14.12 1.05
N THR A 127 -9.94 15.31 0.45
CA THR A 127 -10.63 16.45 1.08
C THR A 127 -12.10 16.13 1.40
N TYR A 128 -12.83 15.43 0.53
CA TYR A 128 -14.21 14.99 0.80
C TYR A 128 -14.32 13.93 1.90
N ILE A 129 -13.28 13.11 2.08
CA ILE A 129 -13.21 12.16 3.20
C ILE A 129 -12.87 12.90 4.50
N GLU A 130 -12.05 13.95 4.44
CA GLU A 130 -11.67 14.77 5.59
C GLU A 130 -12.78 15.73 6.02
N GLN A 131 -13.67 16.15 5.11
CA GLN A 131 -14.83 16.98 5.41
C GLN A 131 -16.01 16.16 5.97
N ASP A 132 -16.74 16.70 6.95
CA ASP A 132 -17.73 15.98 7.79
C ASP A 132 -19.05 15.56 7.11
N THR A 133 -19.31 16.01 5.89
CA THR A 133 -20.61 15.83 5.24
C THR A 133 -20.81 14.46 4.59
N SER A 134 -19.78 13.63 4.48
CA SER A 134 -19.92 12.33 3.82
C SER A 134 -20.38 11.23 4.80
N LYS A 135 -21.52 10.60 4.50
CA LYS A 135 -22.05 9.41 5.23
C LYS A 135 -21.00 8.28 5.38
N ILE A 136 -20.02 8.26 4.46
CA ILE A 136 -18.92 7.31 4.46
C ILE A 136 -17.92 7.62 5.59
N ARG A 137 -17.60 8.90 5.86
CA ARG A 137 -16.75 9.29 6.99
C ARG A 137 -17.38 8.86 8.32
N ARG A 138 -18.68 9.08 8.50
CA ARG A 138 -19.42 8.65 9.70
C ARG A 138 -19.27 7.15 9.97
N LYS A 139 -19.52 6.30 8.97
CA LYS A 139 -19.33 4.83 9.09
C LYS A 139 -17.87 4.44 9.35
N VAL A 140 -16.91 5.17 8.80
CA VAL A 140 -15.48 4.91 9.03
C VAL A 140 -15.05 5.35 10.44
N LEU A 141 -15.57 6.46 10.97
CA LEU A 141 -15.32 6.92 12.34
C LEU A 141 -15.94 5.98 13.37
N GLU A 142 -17.18 5.54 13.14
CA GLU A 142 -17.88 4.52 13.93
C GLU A 142 -17.09 3.22 13.96
N TYR A 143 -16.65 2.71 12.81
CA TYR A 143 -15.82 1.50 12.72
C TYR A 143 -14.48 1.61 13.47
N ASN A 144 -13.92 2.81 13.58
CA ASN A 144 -12.67 3.05 14.29
C ASN A 144 -12.88 3.41 15.77
N GLU A 145 -14.12 3.37 16.28
CA GLU A 145 -14.48 3.78 17.64
C GLU A 145 -14.06 5.22 17.96
N LYS A 146 -14.08 6.11 16.95
CA LYS A 146 -13.70 7.53 17.07
C LYS A 146 -14.88 8.48 16.88
N LEU A 147 -16.09 7.95 16.84
CA LEU A 147 -17.30 8.75 16.72
C LEU A 147 -17.80 9.05 18.14
N ASP A 148 -17.59 10.29 18.59
CA ASP A 148 -18.13 10.74 19.87
C ASP A 148 -19.64 11.04 19.71
N ASP A 149 -20.42 10.82 20.76
CA ASP A 149 -21.89 10.99 20.75
C ASP A 149 -22.33 12.41 20.32
N TYR A 150 -21.47 13.40 20.50
CA TYR A 150 -21.70 14.80 20.10
C TYR A 150 -21.60 15.00 18.57
N ASP A 151 -20.71 14.26 17.90
CA ASP A 151 -20.53 14.30 16.44
C ASP A 151 -21.62 13.51 15.70
N ALA A 152 -22.30 12.58 16.39
CA ALA A 152 -23.38 11.78 15.82
C ALA A 152 -24.71 12.56 15.67
N MET A 153 -24.88 13.67 16.41
CA MET A 153 -26.12 14.46 16.44
C MET A 153 -26.21 15.59 15.39
N ASN A 154 -25.15 15.83 14.60
CA ASN A 154 -25.11 16.80 13.49
C ASN A 154 -24.96 16.12 12.11
#